data_AF-A0A956GXA7-F1
#
_entry.id   AF-A0A956GXA7-F1
#
_cell.length_a   1.000
_cell.length_b   1.000
_cell.length_c   1.000
_cell.angle_alpha   90.00
_cell.angle_beta   90.00
_cell.angle_gamma   90.00
#
_symmetry.space_group_name_H-M   'P 1'
#
loop_
_entity.id
_entity.type
_entity.pdbx_description
1 polymer ?
#
loop_
_entity_poly.entity_id
_entity_poly.type
_entity_poly.pdbx_seq_one_letter_code
_entity_poly.pdbx_strand_id
1 'polypeptide(L)'
;RDYLDQAHDRCTTRAALRAPGDAARMDALRRVCKRHGRYSDPLYRGEARVHEAALHSLRGDLEAMRRAWRAAELAFADNDQAAMLAAVRLRLAEVTRGREAAEYREAAEAYLRSQGIANATRFVDWLAPRHG
;
A
#
# COMPACT_ATOMS: atom_id res chain seq x y z
N ARG A 1 -8.23 -16.25 9.23
CA ARG A 1 -7.15 -16.22 8.22
C ARG A 1 -5.86 -15.92 8.97
N ASP A 2 -4.77 -16.62 8.68
CA ASP A 2 -3.54 -16.57 9.48
C ASP A 2 -2.60 -15.46 9.00
N TYR A 3 -1.75 -14.92 9.86
CA TYR A 3 -0.69 -13.94 9.56
C TYR A 3 0.19 -14.37 8.37
N LEU A 4 0.37 -15.68 8.20
CA LEU A 4 1.10 -16.27 7.08
C LEU A 4 0.51 -15.91 5.72
N ASP A 5 -0.82 -15.78 5.61
CA ASP A 5 -1.48 -15.40 4.37
C ASP A 5 -1.19 -13.96 3.97
N GLN A 6 -1.13 -13.03 4.95
CA GLN A 6 -0.78 -11.63 4.70
C GLN A 6 0.68 -11.51 4.27
N ALA A 7 1.58 -12.22 4.95
CA ALA A 7 2.99 -12.25 4.57
C ALA A 7 3.17 -12.79 3.15
N HIS A 8 2.45 -13.87 2.80
CA HIS A 8 2.46 -14.43 1.46
C HIS A 8 1.91 -13.46 0.40
N ASP A 9 0.81 -12.76 0.69
CA ASP A 9 0.20 -11.77 -0.22
C ASP A 9 1.15 -10.58 -0.47
N ARG A 10 1.85 -10.09 0.57
CA ARG A 10 2.91 -9.06 0.44
C ARG A 10 4.09 -9.54 -0.39
N CYS A 11 4.59 -10.75 -0.13
CA CYS A 11 5.67 -11.35 -0.93
C CYS A 11 5.28 -11.51 -2.40
N THR A 12 4.06 -11.99 -2.68
CA THR A 12 3.51 -12.14 -4.04
C THR A 12 3.48 -10.80 -4.77
N THR A 13 3.02 -9.75 -4.07
CA THR A 13 2.95 -8.39 -4.63
C THR A 13 4.33 -7.86 -4.98
N ARG A 14 5.29 -7.99 -4.07
CA ARG A 14 6.68 -7.56 -4.31
C ARG A 14 7.34 -8.35 -5.44
N ALA A 15 7.05 -9.64 -5.56
CA ALA A 15 7.58 -10.47 -6.63
C ALA A 15 7.08 -10.00 -8.01
N ALA A 16 5.79 -9.64 -8.12
CA ALA A 16 5.22 -9.08 -9.34
C ALA A 16 5.81 -7.69 -9.67
N LEU A 17 5.97 -6.82 -8.66
CA LEU A 17 6.56 -5.49 -8.84
C LEU A 17 8.01 -5.52 -9.34
N ARG A 18 8.78 -6.53 -8.94
CA ARG A 18 10.17 -6.75 -9.39
C ARG A 18 10.29 -7.37 -10.77
N ALA A 19 9.20 -7.92 -11.32
CA ALA A 19 9.18 -8.59 -12.61
C ALA A 19 7.87 -8.27 -13.35
N PRO A 20 7.66 -7.00 -13.76
CA PRO A 20 6.39 -6.52 -14.35
C PRO A 20 5.98 -7.25 -15.64
N GLY A 21 6.94 -7.84 -16.36
CA GLY A 21 6.69 -8.65 -17.57
C GLY A 21 6.40 -10.12 -17.33
N ASP A 22 6.49 -10.62 -16.09
CA ASP A 22 6.23 -12.03 -15.77
C ASP A 22 4.72 -12.26 -15.60
N ALA A 23 4.11 -12.88 -16.62
CA ALA A 23 2.68 -13.15 -16.66
C ALA A 23 2.19 -13.99 -15.45
N ALA A 24 2.98 -14.97 -15.00
CA ALA A 24 2.59 -15.85 -13.90
C ALA A 24 2.52 -15.07 -12.57
N ARG A 25 3.46 -14.14 -12.36
CA ARG A 25 3.47 -13.26 -11.17
C ARG A 25 2.36 -12.22 -11.22
N MET A 26 2.11 -11.65 -12.40
CA MET A 26 0.99 -10.74 -12.60
C MET A 26 -0.35 -11.42 -12.31
N ASP A 27 -0.54 -12.66 -12.75
CA ASP A 27 -1.74 -13.43 -12.46
C ASP A 27 -1.85 -13.82 -10.98
N ALA A 28 -0.72 -14.10 -10.32
CA ALA A 28 -0.69 -14.32 -8.88
C ALA A 28 -1.15 -13.07 -8.11
N LEU A 29 -0.65 -11.87 -8.46
CA LEU A 29 -1.10 -10.62 -7.87
C LEU A 29 -2.59 -10.34 -8.13
N ARG A 30 -3.08 -10.60 -9.35
CA ARG A 30 -4.52 -10.48 -9.65
C ARG A 30 -5.37 -11.40 -8.77
N ARG A 31 -4.89 -12.63 -8.51
CA ARG A 31 -5.57 -13.57 -7.59
C ARG A 31 -5.56 -13.06 -6.15
N VAL A 32 -4.48 -12.44 -5.70
CA VAL A 32 -4.43 -11.75 -4.40
C VAL A 32 -5.54 -10.69 -4.34
N CYS A 33 -5.55 -9.72 -5.26
CA CYS A 33 -6.58 -8.66 -5.26
C CYS A 33 -8.02 -9.21 -5.36
N LYS A 34 -8.26 -10.23 -6.21
CA LYS A 34 -9.59 -10.86 -6.34
C LYS A 34 -10.05 -11.53 -5.05
N ARG A 35 -9.13 -12.22 -4.36
CA ARG A 35 -9.43 -12.87 -3.08
C ARG A 35 -9.77 -11.85 -2.01
N HIS A 36 -9.16 -10.66 -2.11
CA HIS A 36 -9.33 -9.59 -1.14
C HIS A 36 -10.70 -8.91 -1.18
N GLY A 37 -11.36 -8.90 -2.33
CA GLY A 37 -12.76 -8.46 -2.45
C GLY A 37 -13.77 -9.29 -1.62
N ARG A 38 -13.32 -10.34 -0.94
CA ARG A 38 -14.14 -11.20 -0.08
C ARG A 38 -13.93 -10.94 1.42
N TYR A 39 -13.06 -10.01 1.81
CA TYR A 39 -12.77 -9.78 3.23
C TYR A 39 -13.74 -8.80 3.85
N SER A 40 -14.40 -9.26 4.91
CA SER A 40 -15.24 -8.43 5.78
C SER A 40 -14.42 -7.72 6.86
N ASP A 41 -13.31 -8.32 7.29
CA ASP A 41 -12.45 -7.82 8.37
C ASP A 41 -11.76 -6.50 7.95
N PRO A 42 -11.99 -5.40 8.69
CA PRO A 42 -11.43 -4.08 8.41
C PRO A 42 -9.91 -4.06 8.24
N LEU A 43 -9.17 -4.84 9.03
CA LEU A 43 -7.71 -4.88 8.99
C LEU A 43 -7.19 -5.36 7.62
N TYR A 44 -7.92 -6.29 6.99
CA TYR A 44 -7.56 -6.82 5.68
C TYR A 44 -8.04 -5.93 4.53
N ARG A 45 -9.00 -5.03 4.76
CA ARG A 45 -9.49 -4.11 3.73
C ARG A 45 -8.42 -3.08 3.35
N GLY A 46 -7.69 -2.53 4.33
CA GLY A 46 -6.62 -1.58 4.04
C GLY A 46 -5.50 -2.19 3.21
N GLU A 47 -5.02 -3.38 3.60
CA GLU A 47 -3.98 -4.10 2.86
C GLU A 47 -4.43 -4.47 1.45
N ALA A 48 -5.70 -4.88 1.29
CA ALA A 48 -6.27 -5.13 -0.02
C ALA A 48 -6.13 -3.95 -0.98
N ARG A 49 -6.44 -2.75 -0.48
CA ARG A 49 -6.32 -1.52 -1.26
C ARG A 49 -4.86 -1.19 -1.59
N VAL A 50 -3.91 -1.53 -0.72
CA VAL A 50 -2.47 -1.42 -1.04
C VAL A 50 -2.07 -2.35 -2.19
N HIS A 51 -2.53 -3.61 -2.20
CA HIS A 51 -2.24 -4.55 -3.29
C HIS A 51 -2.89 -4.14 -4.62
N GLU A 52 -4.11 -3.61 -4.57
CA GLU A 52 -4.77 -3.01 -5.73
C GLU A 52 -3.97 -1.81 -6.26
N ALA A 53 -3.50 -0.92 -5.38
CA ALA A 53 -2.66 0.20 -5.80
C ALA A 53 -1.37 -0.28 -6.48
N ALA A 54 -0.71 -1.32 -5.94
CA ALA A 54 0.45 -1.93 -6.58
C ALA A 54 0.11 -2.49 -7.98
N LEU A 55 -1.03 -3.17 -8.14
CA LEU A 55 -1.48 -3.66 -9.44
C LEU A 55 -1.77 -2.52 -10.43
N HIS A 56 -2.40 -1.42 -9.97
CA HIS A 56 -2.66 -0.26 -10.81
C HIS A 56 -1.37 0.46 -11.21
N SER A 57 -0.38 0.53 -10.31
CA SER A 57 0.94 1.08 -10.62
C SER A 57 1.65 0.31 -11.73
N LEU A 58 1.55 -1.03 -11.76
CA LEU A 58 2.09 -1.88 -12.82
C LEU A 58 1.42 -1.63 -14.18
N ARG A 59 0.19 -1.13 -14.18
CA ARG A 59 -0.58 -0.82 -15.39
C ARG A 59 -0.42 0.63 -15.85
N GLY A 60 0.31 1.46 -15.09
CA GLY A 60 0.41 2.89 -15.34
C GLY A 60 -0.89 3.67 -15.04
N ASP A 61 -1.86 3.05 -14.35
CA ASP A 61 -3.14 3.68 -14.02
C ASP A 61 -3.01 4.50 -12.72
N LEU A 62 -2.49 5.72 -12.86
CA LEU A 62 -2.19 6.61 -11.74
C LEU A 62 -3.44 7.01 -10.95
N GLU A 63 -4.58 7.19 -11.63
CA GLU A 63 -5.81 7.59 -10.95
C GLU A 63 -6.37 6.45 -10.09
N ALA A 64 -6.43 5.23 -10.63
CA ALA A 64 -6.90 4.09 -9.86
C ALA A 64 -5.93 3.75 -8.71
N MET A 65 -4.62 3.89 -8.94
CA MET A 65 -3.61 3.76 -7.89
C MET A 65 -3.87 4.75 -6.75
N ARG A 66 -4.07 6.04 -7.05
CA ARG A 66 -4.36 7.06 -6.05
C ARG A 66 -5.67 6.79 -5.30
N ARG A 67 -6.73 6.40 -6.01
CA ARG A 67 -8.02 6.03 -5.39
C ARG A 67 -7.86 4.86 -4.41
N ALA A 68 -7.11 3.84 -4.82
CA ALA A 68 -6.82 2.69 -3.96
C ALA A 68 -6.04 3.11 -2.71
N TRP A 69 -5.00 3.94 -2.82
CA TRP A 69 -4.31 4.45 -1.63
C TRP A 69 -5.19 5.30 -0.72
N ARG A 70 -6.07 6.16 -1.24
CA ARG A 70 -7.02 6.89 -0.39
C ARG A 70 -7.96 5.95 0.36
N ALA A 71 -8.45 4.91 -0.31
CA ALA A 71 -9.28 3.90 0.36
C ALA A 71 -8.49 3.11 1.42
N ALA A 72 -7.19 2.85 1.20
CA ALA A 72 -6.31 2.25 2.19
C ALA A 72 -6.09 3.19 3.40
N GLU A 73 -5.83 4.48 3.14
CA GLU A 73 -5.61 5.51 4.16
C GLU A 73 -6.80 5.61 5.11
N LEU A 74 -8.03 5.71 4.58
CA LEU A 74 -9.25 5.71 5.37
C LEU A 74 -9.38 4.43 6.21
N ALA A 75 -9.19 3.26 5.59
CA ALA A 75 -9.29 1.99 6.32
C ALA A 75 -8.25 1.88 7.44
N PHE A 76 -7.02 2.36 7.24
CA PHE A 76 -5.98 2.33 8.26
C PHE A 76 -6.21 3.36 9.37
N ALA A 77 -6.77 4.52 9.03
CA ALA A 77 -7.16 5.54 10.01
C ALA A 77 -8.30 5.05 10.91
N ASP A 78 -9.32 4.40 10.34
CA ASP A 78 -10.49 3.89 11.07
C ASP A 78 -10.14 2.72 12.02
N ASN A 79 -8.98 2.08 11.86
CA ASN A 79 -8.59 0.87 12.58
C ASN A 79 -7.25 1.00 13.32
N ASP A 80 -6.79 2.23 13.57
CA ASP A 80 -5.56 2.53 14.32
C ASP A 80 -4.29 1.84 13.80
N GLN A 81 -4.21 1.59 12.48
CA GLN A 81 -3.07 0.92 11.85
C GLN A 81 -1.97 1.93 11.49
N ALA A 82 -1.43 2.60 12.51
CA ALA A 82 -0.55 3.78 12.36
C ALA A 82 0.66 3.58 11.44
N ALA A 83 1.32 2.40 11.48
CA ALA A 83 2.44 2.08 10.59
C ALA A 83 2.04 2.07 9.11
N MET A 84 0.95 1.36 8.81
CA MET A 84 0.41 1.24 7.45
C MET A 84 -0.10 2.60 6.96
N LEU A 85 -0.76 3.34 7.85
CA LEU A 85 -1.25 4.69 7.59
C LEU A 85 -0.12 5.64 7.20
N ALA A 86 0.98 5.66 7.96
CA ALA A 86 2.15 6.49 7.65
C ALA A 86 2.75 6.15 6.28
N ALA A 87 2.89 4.85 5.95
CA ALA A 87 3.43 4.42 4.67
C ALA A 87 2.54 4.86 3.48
N VAL A 88 1.22 4.69 3.60
CA VAL A 88 0.28 5.12 2.57
C VAL A 88 0.21 6.64 2.43
N ARG A 89 0.29 7.38 3.54
CA ARG A 89 0.33 8.86 3.50
C ARG A 89 1.57 9.39 2.78
N LEU A 90 2.73 8.76 2.96
CA LEU A 90 3.92 9.11 2.17
C LEU A 90 3.70 8.86 0.67
N ARG A 91 3.07 7.74 0.29
CA ARG A 91 2.69 7.50 -1.11
C ARG A 91 1.70 8.51 -1.65
N LEU A 92 0.69 8.90 -0.85
CA LEU A 92 -0.25 9.94 -1.24
C LEU A 92 0.45 11.28 -1.41
N ALA A 93 1.36 11.66 -0.51
CA ALA A 93 2.14 12.89 -0.63
C ALA A 93 3.03 12.95 -1.88
N GLU A 94 3.44 11.80 -2.45
CA GLU A 94 4.17 11.73 -3.73
C GLU A 94 3.26 12.07 -4.94
N VAL A 95 1.95 11.81 -4.85
CA VAL A 95 1.00 11.90 -5.97
C VAL A 95 -0.10 12.95 -5.78
N THR A 96 -0.09 13.68 -4.68
CA THR A 96 -0.93 14.87 -4.42
C THR A 96 -0.08 16.14 -4.48
N ARG A 97 -0.72 17.32 -4.42
CA ARG A 97 -0.03 18.61 -4.53
C ARG A 97 -0.50 19.58 -3.46
N GLY A 98 0.30 20.62 -3.23
CA GLY A 98 -0.04 21.74 -2.35
C GLY A 98 -0.17 21.30 -0.89
N ARG A 99 -1.15 21.89 -0.20
CA ARG A 99 -1.37 21.72 1.24
C ARG A 99 -1.65 20.26 1.64
N GLU A 100 -2.46 19.54 0.87
CA GLU A 100 -2.78 18.14 1.14
C GLU A 100 -1.53 17.25 1.16
N ALA A 101 -0.62 17.44 0.18
CA ALA A 101 0.65 16.71 0.16
C ALA A 101 1.53 17.04 1.37
N ALA A 102 1.54 18.29 1.82
CA ALA A 102 2.29 18.71 3.00
C ALA A 102 1.74 18.07 4.28
N GLU A 103 0.42 18.07 4.46
CA GLU A 103 -0.26 17.47 5.61
C GLU A 103 -0.01 15.96 5.69
N TYR A 104 -0.09 15.25 4.57
CA TYR A 104 0.25 13.82 4.53
C TYR A 104 1.71 13.54 4.90
N ARG A 105 2.64 14.34 4.37
CA ARG A 105 4.07 14.19 4.65
C ARG A 105 4.36 14.46 6.12
N GLU A 106 3.85 15.56 6.65
CA GLU A 106 4.04 15.94 8.06
C GLU A 106 3.53 14.86 9.01
N ALA A 107 2.30 14.39 8.83
CA ALA A 107 1.70 13.37 9.67
C ALA A 107 2.49 12.04 9.64
N ALA A 108 2.93 11.62 8.45
CA ALA A 108 3.68 10.39 8.31
C ALA A 108 5.10 10.50 8.87
N GLU A 109 5.80 11.61 8.61
CA GLU A 109 7.15 11.83 9.15
C GLU A 109 7.15 11.98 10.67
N ALA A 110 6.11 12.59 11.25
CA ALA A 110 5.93 12.64 12.70
C ALA A 110 5.84 11.23 13.31
N TYR A 111 5.11 10.33 12.66
CA TYR A 111 5.07 8.92 13.04
C TYR A 111 6.44 8.26 12.91
N LEU A 112 7.13 8.41 11.77
CA LEU A 112 8.45 7.78 11.58
C LEU A 112 9.47 8.25 12.63
N ARG A 113 9.48 9.56 12.95
CA ARG A 113 10.34 10.12 14.01
C ARG A 113 10.00 9.54 15.38
N SER A 114 8.71 9.46 15.74
CA SER A 114 8.30 8.94 17.05
C SER A 114 8.64 7.46 17.24
N GLN A 115 8.68 6.69 16.14
CA GLN A 115 9.03 5.28 16.14
C GLN A 115 10.54 5.02 15.92
N GLY A 116 11.37 6.06 15.74
CA GLY A 116 12.80 5.91 15.46
C GLY A 116 13.11 5.24 14.11
N ILE A 117 12.21 5.32 13.13
CA ILE A 117 12.39 4.71 11.82
C ILE A 117 13.32 5.60 10.97
N ALA A 118 14.58 5.20 10.86
CA ALA A 118 15.61 5.98 10.16
C ALA A 118 15.54 5.89 8.63
N ASN A 119 15.04 4.78 8.07
CA ASN A 119 14.97 4.56 6.62
C ASN A 119 13.52 4.56 6.11
N ALA A 120 13.01 5.77 5.86
CA ALA A 120 11.65 5.99 5.37
C ALA A 120 11.37 5.26 4.05
N THR A 121 12.30 5.30 3.09
CA THR A 121 12.14 4.65 1.78
C THR A 121 11.93 3.15 1.92
N ARG A 122 12.81 2.47 2.66
CA ARG A 122 12.70 1.02 2.88
C ARG A 122 11.42 0.65 3.63
N PHE A 123 11.01 1.48 4.58
CA PHE A 123 9.75 1.31 5.32
C PHE A 123 8.54 1.41 4.39
N VAL A 124 8.46 2.47 3.60
CA VAL A 124 7.35 2.71 2.66
C VAL A 124 7.32 1.63 1.58
N ASP A 125 8.47 1.26 1.02
CA ASP A 125 8.56 0.19 0.01
C ASP A 125 8.15 -1.18 0.58
N TRP A 126 8.27 -1.40 1.88
CA TRP A 126 7.82 -2.63 2.51
C TRP A 126 6.30 -2.66 2.68
N LEU A 127 5.70 -1.57 3.15
CA LEU A 127 4.29 -1.53 3.57
C LEU A 127 3.32 -1.03 2.49
N ALA A 128 3.77 -0.16 1.59
CA ALA A 128 2.99 0.40 0.49
C ALA A 128 3.81 0.36 -0.82
N PRO A 129 4.11 -0.83 -1.35
CA PRO A 129 4.96 -0.96 -2.52
C PRO A 129 4.22 -0.51 -3.79
N ARG A 130 4.97 0.06 -4.74
CA ARG A 130 4.46 0.45 -6.07
C ARG A 130 5.48 0.13 -7.15
N HIS A 131 5.01 0.09 -8.38
CA HIS A 131 5.85 0.05 -9.57
C HIS A 131 6.25 1.47 -9.93
N GLY A 132 7.54 1.66 -10.17
CA GLY A 132 8.15 2.96 -10.44
C GLY A 132 9.61 2.96 -10.04
#